data_AF-A0A8D9ECF6-F1
#
_entry.id   AF-A0A8D9ECF6-F1
#
_cell.length_a   1.000
_cell.length_b   1.000
_cell.length_c   1.000
_cell.angle_alpha   90.00
_cell.angle_beta   90.00
_cell.angle_gamma   90.00
#
_symmetry.space_group_name_H-M   'P 1'
#
loop_
_entity.id
_entity.type
_entity.pdbx_description
1 polymer ?
#
loop_
_entity_poly.entity_id
_entity_poly.type
_entity_poly.pdbx_seq_one_letter_code
_entity_poly.pdbx_strand_id
1 'polypeptide(L)'
;MPGSILSLLSSSSASAPGHVFQFSGTPNLYSYMPDIHMAFPKKMSFMQRLQNTMFGAFNHMALTWWVYPAQDQLMREFAGTVTPPLPYIKTLLVNISATLVYSDPMIEYPRPQTANLVQVGGMHLKTGQLPKDLADLMSSTVSPRGVILVSFGSMVSPSKMSSSLRDSLVRAFASTELTVLWRWEGKTIENLPSNIHLRKWVPQQDVLGECALRRKTC
;
A
#
# COMPACT_ATOMS: atom_id res chain seq x y z
N MET A 1 -19.35 -34.43 17.95
CA MET A 1 -18.94 -33.95 16.62
C MET A 1 -18.10 -32.70 16.83
N PRO A 2 -16.82 -32.68 16.46
CA PRO A 2 -16.00 -31.48 16.67
C PRO A 2 -16.56 -30.38 15.76
N GLY A 3 -16.99 -29.28 16.38
CA GLY A 3 -17.58 -28.15 15.68
C GLY A 3 -16.63 -27.63 14.63
N SER A 4 -17.18 -27.33 13.45
CA SER A 4 -16.47 -26.72 12.34
C SER A 4 -15.62 -25.55 12.84
N ILE A 5 -14.29 -25.73 12.86
CA ILE A 5 -13.37 -24.63 13.13
C ILE A 5 -13.54 -23.66 11.97
N LEU A 6 -14.30 -22.59 12.21
CA LEU A 6 -14.47 -21.52 11.24
C LEU A 6 -13.07 -20.95 11.00
N SER A 7 -12.46 -21.32 9.88
CA SER A 7 -11.09 -20.93 9.55
C SER A 7 -11.11 -19.45 9.16
N LEU A 8 -10.66 -18.58 10.06
CA LEU A 8 -10.59 -17.15 9.80
C LEU A 8 -9.37 -16.87 8.93
N LEU A 9 -9.61 -16.26 7.78
CA LEU A 9 -8.58 -15.76 6.88
C LEU A 9 -8.51 -14.24 7.02
N SER A 10 -7.29 -13.72 7.16
CA SER A 10 -7.02 -12.28 7.17
C SER A 10 -6.15 -11.89 5.98
N SER A 11 -6.23 -10.64 5.53
CA SER A 11 -5.38 -10.12 4.47
C SER A 11 -4.79 -8.75 4.83
N SER A 12 -3.57 -8.48 4.38
CA SER A 12 -2.90 -7.18 4.53
C SER A 12 -2.36 -6.70 3.18
N SER A 13 -2.62 -5.44 2.85
CA SER A 13 -2.19 -4.80 1.59
C SER A 13 -0.76 -4.24 1.62
N ALA A 14 -0.08 -4.37 2.77
CA ALA A 14 1.31 -3.99 2.94
C ALA A 14 2.09 -5.11 3.62
N SER A 15 3.41 -4.98 3.67
CA SER A 15 4.27 -5.82 4.51
C SER A 15 3.69 -5.87 5.92
N ALA A 16 3.59 -7.07 6.49
CA ALA A 16 2.99 -7.26 7.81
C ALA A 16 3.66 -6.33 8.84
N PRO A 17 2.90 -5.39 9.44
CA PRO A 17 3.42 -4.57 10.51
C PRO A 17 3.62 -5.39 11.78
N GLY A 18 4.32 -4.82 12.75
CA GLY A 18 4.63 -5.47 14.03
C GLY A 18 3.46 -6.16 14.73
N HIS A 19 2.24 -5.59 14.62
CA HIS A 19 1.04 -6.12 15.26
C HIS A 19 0.45 -7.36 14.55
N VAL A 20 0.64 -7.51 13.24
CA VAL A 20 0.20 -8.71 12.50
C VAL A 20 1.03 -9.92 12.93
N PHE A 21 2.31 -9.72 13.26
CA PHE A 21 3.16 -10.78 13.81
C PHE A 21 2.69 -11.28 15.17
N GLN A 22 2.22 -10.38 16.03
CA GLN A 22 1.80 -10.73 17.39
C GLN A 22 0.65 -11.75 17.40
N PHE A 23 -0.32 -11.61 16.51
CA PHE A 23 -1.44 -12.56 16.44
C PHE A 23 -1.17 -13.79 15.58
N SER A 24 -0.21 -13.72 14.65
CA SER A 24 0.23 -14.88 13.89
C SER A 24 1.23 -15.77 14.65
N GLY A 25 1.64 -15.39 15.86
CA GLY A 25 2.61 -16.14 16.67
C GLY A 25 4.06 -15.93 16.24
N THR A 26 4.33 -14.96 15.36
CA THR A 26 5.68 -14.58 14.97
C THR A 26 6.25 -13.54 15.97
N PRO A 27 7.45 -13.75 16.53
CA PRO A 27 8.05 -12.77 17.43
C PRO A 27 8.40 -11.48 16.70
N ASN A 28 8.07 -10.33 17.30
CA ASN A 28 8.47 -9.04 16.74
C ASN A 28 9.89 -8.65 17.21
N LEU A 29 10.83 -8.58 16.27
CA LEU A 29 12.26 -8.39 16.56
C LEU A 29 12.68 -6.92 16.45
N TYR A 30 12.22 -6.07 17.38
CA TYR A 30 12.54 -4.63 17.40
C TYR A 30 14.04 -4.32 17.47
N SER A 31 14.86 -5.26 17.93
CA SER A 31 16.31 -5.07 17.97
C SER A 31 16.96 -5.17 16.59
N TYR A 32 16.36 -5.84 15.61
CA TYR A 32 16.96 -6.08 14.29
C TYR A 32 16.16 -5.45 13.15
N MET A 33 14.84 -5.39 13.29
CA MET A 33 13.94 -4.85 12.27
C MET A 33 13.52 -3.43 12.64
N PRO A 34 13.87 -2.42 11.82
CA PRO A 34 13.39 -1.06 12.05
C PRO A 34 11.88 -1.01 11.86
N ASP A 35 11.20 -0.28 12.74
CA ASP A 35 9.79 0.02 12.58
C ASP A 35 9.60 0.92 11.36
N ILE A 36 8.54 0.68 10.59
CA ILE A 36 8.21 1.43 9.37
C ILE A 36 8.07 2.93 9.63
N HIS A 37 7.75 3.32 10.87
CA HIS A 37 7.59 4.72 11.28
C HIS A 37 8.92 5.40 11.66
N MET A 38 10.01 4.64 11.87
CA MET A 38 11.27 5.16 12.41
C MET A 38 12.33 5.53 11.36
N ALA A 39 12.10 5.19 10.08
CA ALA A 39 13.03 5.48 8.98
C ALA A 39 14.51 5.13 9.28
N PHE A 40 14.74 4.10 10.09
CA PHE A 40 16.09 3.67 10.48
C PHE A 40 16.77 2.82 9.40
N PRO A 41 18.11 2.85 9.33
CA PRO A 41 18.85 2.05 8.37
C PRO A 41 18.78 0.54 8.69
N LYS A 42 19.04 -0.30 7.69
CA LYS A 42 19.09 -1.78 7.83
C LYS A 42 19.99 -2.25 8.98
N LYS A 43 21.11 -1.58 9.21
CA LYS A 43 22.01 -1.85 10.35
C LYS A 43 21.86 -0.73 11.37
N MET A 44 21.04 -0.98 12.39
CA MET A 44 20.81 -0.03 13.49
C MET A 44 21.96 -0.05 14.52
N SER A 45 22.36 1.13 14.98
CA SER A 45 23.21 1.30 16.17
C SER A 45 22.46 0.89 17.44
N PHE A 46 23.18 0.72 18.56
CA PHE A 46 22.55 0.37 19.84
C PHE A 46 21.45 1.37 20.25
N MET A 47 21.70 2.67 20.10
CA MET A 47 20.71 3.72 20.42
C MET A 47 19.47 3.65 19.52
N GLN A 48 19.65 3.40 18.22
CA GLN A 48 18.53 3.23 17.29
C GLN A 48 17.69 1.99 17.66
N ARG A 49 18.33 0.88 18.03
CA ARG A 49 17.63 -0.33 18.49
C ARG A 49 16.84 -0.08 19.77
N LEU A 50 17.41 0.67 20.71
CA LEU A 50 16.74 1.05 21.94
C LEU A 50 15.49 1.91 21.65
N GLN A 51 15.63 2.95 20.81
CA GLN A 51 14.51 3.79 20.39
C GLN A 51 13.43 2.98 19.66
N ASN A 52 13.84 2.10 18.75
CA ASN A 52 12.92 1.24 18.01
C ASN A 52 12.16 0.28 18.94
N THR A 53 12.83 -0.27 19.96
CA THR A 53 12.22 -1.15 20.95
C THR A 53 11.25 -0.38 21.86
N MET A 54 11.62 0.82 22.33
CA MET A 54 10.73 1.66 23.14
C MET A 54 9.46 2.03 22.37
N PHE A 55 9.60 2.41 21.10
CA PHE A 55 8.45 2.71 20.25
C PHE A 55 7.59 1.48 19.98
N GLY A 56 8.23 0.34 19.71
CA GLY A 56 7.53 -0.94 19.57
C GLY A 56 6.68 -1.31 20.77
N ALA A 57 7.25 -1.15 21.98
CA ALA A 57 6.54 -1.39 23.24
C ALA A 57 5.38 -0.39 23.43
N PHE A 58 5.62 0.90 23.18
CA PHE A 58 4.58 1.93 23.24
C PHE A 58 3.43 1.62 22.26
N ASN A 59 3.74 1.26 21.02
CA ASN A 59 2.73 0.91 20.02
C ASN A 59 1.93 -0.33 20.45
N HIS A 60 2.58 -1.35 21.02
CA HIS A 60 1.88 -2.52 21.56
C HIS A 60 0.92 -2.16 22.71
N MET A 61 1.33 -1.27 23.62
CA MET A 61 0.48 -0.77 24.70
C MET A 61 -0.70 0.03 24.15
N ALA A 62 -0.45 0.95 23.21
CA ALA A 62 -1.49 1.74 22.56
C ALA A 62 -2.51 0.87 21.81
N LEU A 63 -2.04 -0.15 21.09
CA LEU A 63 -2.92 -1.11 20.42
C LEU A 63 -3.79 -1.87 21.42
N THR A 64 -3.18 -2.35 22.50
CA THR A 64 -3.86 -3.20 23.49
C THR A 64 -4.89 -2.43 24.33
N TRP A 65 -4.57 -1.21 24.75
CA TRP A 65 -5.39 -0.45 25.69
C TRP A 65 -6.28 0.60 25.04
N TRP A 66 -5.97 1.04 23.81
CA TRP A 66 -6.75 2.06 23.11
C TRP A 66 -7.42 1.51 21.84
N VAL A 67 -6.64 0.91 20.94
CA VAL A 67 -7.15 0.56 19.60
C VAL A 67 -8.10 -0.64 19.64
N TYR A 68 -7.71 -1.75 20.25
CA TYR A 68 -8.58 -2.94 20.28
C TYR A 68 -9.90 -2.71 21.03
N PRO A 69 -9.94 -2.02 22.18
CA PRO A 69 -11.22 -1.67 22.81
C PRO A 69 -12.11 -0.81 21.92
N ALA A 70 -11.54 0.21 21.26
CA ALA A 70 -12.30 1.06 20.34
C ALA A 70 -12.82 0.29 19.11
N GLN A 71 -11.99 -0.59 18.54
CA GLN A 71 -12.40 -1.46 17.43
C GLN A 71 -13.46 -2.48 17.85
N ASP A 72 -13.38 -3.02 19.06
CA ASP A 72 -14.39 -3.95 19.59
C ASP A 72 -15.75 -3.26 19.74
N GLN A 73 -15.75 -2.03 20.23
CA GLN A 73 -16.97 -1.22 20.34
C GLN A 73 -17.60 -0.97 18.96
N LEU A 74 -16.81 -0.53 17.98
CA LEU A 74 -17.28 -0.31 16.61
C LEU A 74 -17.79 -1.61 15.99
N MET A 75 -17.07 -2.72 16.15
CA MET A 75 -17.50 -4.03 15.65
C MET A 75 -18.88 -4.40 16.21
N ARG A 76 -19.13 -4.20 17.50
CA ARG A 76 -20.43 -4.49 18.13
C ARG A 76 -21.54 -3.57 17.62
N GLU A 77 -21.24 -2.29 17.42
CA GLU A 77 -22.19 -1.31 16.89
C GLU A 77 -22.63 -1.69 15.46
N PHE A 78 -21.69 -2.03 14.59
CA PHE A 78 -21.98 -2.36 13.19
C PHE A 78 -22.51 -3.77 12.97
N ALA A 79 -22.12 -4.74 13.81
CA ALA A 79 -22.60 -6.12 13.69
C ALA A 79 -24.05 -6.31 14.15
N GLY A 80 -24.59 -5.37 14.93
CA GLY A 80 -25.93 -5.48 15.51
C GLY A 80 -26.06 -6.66 16.49
N THR A 81 -27.27 -7.18 16.66
CA THR A 81 -27.53 -8.31 17.56
C THR A 81 -27.18 -9.63 16.86
N VAL A 82 -25.99 -10.14 17.14
CA VAL A 82 -25.52 -11.46 16.66
C VAL A 82 -25.68 -12.50 17.77
N THR A 83 -26.22 -13.67 17.43
CA THR A 83 -26.34 -14.83 18.34
C THR A 83 -25.57 -16.01 17.74
N PRO A 84 -24.52 -16.54 18.41
CA PRO A 84 -23.98 -16.13 19.71
C PRO A 84 -23.28 -14.76 19.66
N PRO A 85 -23.10 -14.09 20.82
CA PRO A 85 -22.44 -12.80 20.88
C PRO A 85 -21.02 -12.88 20.35
N LEU A 86 -20.59 -11.85 19.61
CA LEU A 86 -19.24 -11.78 19.07
C LEU A 86 -18.19 -11.77 20.19
N PRO A 87 -17.17 -12.64 20.11
CA PRO A 87 -16.06 -12.61 21.04
C PRO A 87 -15.26 -11.32 20.89
N TYR A 88 -14.46 -10.99 21.90
CA TYR A 88 -13.60 -9.81 21.88
C TYR A 88 -12.66 -9.82 20.66
N ILE A 89 -12.46 -8.67 20.02
CA ILE A 89 -11.70 -8.58 18.77
C ILE A 89 -10.30 -9.22 18.84
N LYS A 90 -9.60 -9.09 19.97
CA LYS A 90 -8.27 -9.72 20.14
C LYS A 90 -8.33 -11.24 20.09
N THR A 91 -9.41 -11.86 20.59
CA THR A 91 -9.63 -13.30 20.53
C THR A 91 -9.83 -13.75 19.09
N LEU A 92 -10.56 -12.96 18.28
CA LEU A 92 -10.71 -13.23 16.84
C LEU A 92 -9.36 -13.15 16.12
N LEU A 93 -8.54 -12.14 16.43
CA LEU A 93 -7.24 -11.95 15.81
C LEU A 93 -6.27 -13.11 16.11
N VAL A 94 -6.22 -13.59 17.35
CA VAL A 94 -5.36 -14.74 17.73
C VAL A 94 -5.85 -16.05 17.10
N ASN A 95 -7.14 -16.17 16.78
CA ASN A 95 -7.71 -17.38 16.19
C ASN A 95 -7.65 -17.40 14.64
N ILE A 96 -6.90 -16.48 14.03
CA ILE A 96 -6.68 -16.46 12.58
C ILE A 96 -5.80 -17.67 12.19
N SER A 97 -6.33 -18.51 11.31
CA SER A 97 -5.63 -19.73 10.86
C SER A 97 -4.57 -19.42 9.81
N ALA A 98 -4.81 -18.42 8.95
CA ALA A 98 -3.85 -17.93 7.99
C ALA A 98 -4.06 -16.43 7.68
N THR A 99 -2.94 -15.72 7.53
CA THR A 99 -2.89 -14.31 7.13
C THR A 99 -2.17 -14.20 5.80
N LEU A 100 -2.88 -13.74 4.77
CA LEU A 100 -2.32 -13.40 3.47
C LEU A 100 -1.70 -12.01 3.54
N VAL A 101 -0.40 -11.89 3.29
CA VAL A 101 0.32 -10.61 3.37
C VAL A 101 0.80 -10.24 1.98
N TYR A 102 0.50 -9.01 1.55
CA TYR A 102 1.02 -8.47 0.30
C TYR A 102 2.49 -8.07 0.48
N SER A 103 3.36 -9.08 0.40
CA SER A 103 4.80 -8.97 0.54
C SER A 103 5.51 -9.97 -0.36
N ASP A 104 6.79 -9.74 -0.61
CA ASP A 104 7.67 -10.66 -1.32
C ASP A 104 8.99 -10.84 -0.54
N PRO A 105 9.45 -12.07 -0.29
CA PRO A 105 10.64 -12.33 0.52
C PRO A 105 11.93 -11.78 -0.10
N MET A 106 11.97 -11.50 -1.40
CA MET A 106 13.11 -10.89 -2.08
C MET A 106 13.26 -9.40 -1.78
N ILE A 107 12.17 -8.72 -1.42
CA ILE A 107 12.13 -7.27 -1.20
C ILE A 107 12.11 -6.95 0.31
N GLU A 108 11.68 -7.89 1.15
CA GLU A 108 11.59 -7.73 2.59
C GLU A 108 12.90 -8.00 3.35
N TYR A 109 12.92 -7.55 4.62
CA TYR A 109 13.97 -7.95 5.56
C TYR A 109 13.87 -9.45 5.88
N PRO A 110 15.00 -10.18 5.90
CA PRO A 110 15.00 -11.58 6.32
C PRO A 110 14.61 -11.66 7.80
N ARG A 111 13.59 -12.45 8.10
CA ARG A 111 13.04 -12.61 9.45
C ARG A 111 12.38 -13.98 9.63
N PRO A 112 12.33 -14.52 10.85
CA PRO A 112 11.52 -15.70 11.15
C PRO A 112 10.06 -15.40 10.85
N GLN A 113 9.37 -16.33 10.18
CA GLN A 113 7.95 -16.25 9.90
C GLN A 113 7.32 -17.60 10.18
N THR A 114 6.12 -17.57 10.74
CA THR A 114 5.29 -18.76 10.97
C THR A 114 4.55 -19.15 9.70
N ALA A 115 4.24 -20.44 9.54
CA ALA A 115 3.62 -20.97 8.31
C ALA A 115 2.20 -20.44 8.03
N ASN A 116 1.52 -19.88 9.05
CA ASN A 116 0.24 -19.21 8.90
C ASN A 116 0.37 -17.80 8.30
N LEU A 117 1.57 -17.27 8.08
CA LEU A 117 1.78 -16.02 7.35
C LEU A 117 2.17 -16.34 5.90
N VAL A 118 1.20 -16.21 4.99
CA VAL A 118 1.38 -16.55 3.58
C VAL A 118 1.62 -15.27 2.79
N GLN A 119 2.80 -15.17 2.19
CA GLN A 119 3.14 -14.04 1.34
C GLN A 119 2.52 -14.21 -0.05
N VAL A 120 1.71 -13.24 -0.47
CA VAL A 120 0.97 -13.25 -1.75
C VAL A 120 1.28 -12.00 -2.58
N GLY A 121 2.53 -11.55 -2.54
CA GLY A 121 3.05 -10.47 -3.36
C GLY A 121 2.73 -10.69 -4.84
N GLY A 122 2.29 -9.62 -5.51
CA GLY A 122 1.98 -9.67 -6.93
C GLY A 122 0.73 -10.47 -7.33
N MET A 123 -0.08 -11.02 -6.41
CA MET A 123 -1.26 -11.82 -6.77
C MET A 123 -2.32 -11.08 -7.60
N HIS A 124 -2.33 -9.75 -7.53
CA HIS A 124 -3.25 -8.90 -8.30
C HIS A 124 -2.70 -8.52 -9.67
N LEU A 125 -1.42 -8.84 -9.95
CA LEU A 125 -0.78 -8.47 -11.20
C LEU A 125 -1.38 -9.30 -12.33
N LYS A 126 -2.11 -8.65 -13.22
CA LYS A 126 -2.62 -9.24 -14.48
C LYS A 126 -1.89 -8.67 -15.68
N THR A 127 -1.62 -9.49 -16.69
CA THR A 127 -1.17 -8.96 -17.99
C THR A 127 -2.40 -8.46 -18.74
N GLY A 128 -2.59 -7.14 -18.81
CA GLY A 128 -3.58 -6.51 -19.66
C GLY A 128 -2.97 -5.98 -20.96
N GLN A 129 -3.84 -5.59 -21.88
CA GLN A 129 -3.46 -4.82 -23.05
C GLN A 129 -3.84 -3.37 -22.83
N LEU A 130 -2.94 -2.46 -23.19
CA LEU A 130 -3.20 -1.05 -23.08
C LEU A 130 -4.31 -0.62 -24.07
N PRO A 131 -5.27 0.22 -23.67
CA PRO A 131 -6.23 0.83 -24.58
C PRO A 131 -5.52 1.52 -25.75
N LYS A 132 -6.09 1.39 -26.95
CA LYS A 132 -5.46 1.87 -28.19
C LYS A 132 -5.04 3.34 -28.13
N ASP A 133 -5.86 4.20 -27.52
CA ASP A 133 -5.55 5.61 -27.37
C ASP A 133 -4.31 5.89 -26.50
N LEU A 134 -4.09 5.08 -25.46
CA LEU A 134 -2.90 5.17 -24.62
C LEU A 134 -1.69 4.52 -25.30
N ALA A 135 -1.90 3.43 -26.04
CA ALA A 135 -0.85 2.81 -26.85
C ALA A 135 -0.34 3.76 -27.94
N ASP A 136 -1.24 4.46 -28.64
CA ASP A 136 -0.90 5.47 -29.65
C ASP A 136 -0.16 6.65 -29.00
N LEU A 137 -0.59 7.09 -27.81
CA LEU A 137 0.08 8.15 -27.06
C LEU A 137 1.51 7.74 -26.64
N MET A 138 1.68 6.51 -26.14
CA MET A 138 2.98 5.99 -25.67
C MET A 138 3.92 5.64 -26.82
N SER A 139 3.39 5.28 -27.99
CA SER A 139 4.16 4.99 -29.21
C SER A 139 4.41 6.22 -30.10
N SER A 140 3.77 7.36 -29.79
CA SER A 140 3.96 8.60 -30.54
C SER A 140 5.42 9.05 -30.54
N THR A 141 5.84 9.68 -31.63
CA THR A 141 7.19 10.25 -31.84
C THR A 141 7.58 11.33 -30.83
N VAL A 142 6.63 11.76 -29.98
CA VAL A 142 6.83 12.70 -28.87
C VAL A 142 7.42 12.01 -27.63
N SER A 143 7.32 10.69 -27.52
CA SER A 143 7.79 9.91 -26.35
C SER A 143 9.03 9.01 -26.58
N PRO A 144 10.07 9.41 -27.34
CA PRO A 144 11.21 8.53 -27.61
C PRO A 144 12.03 8.18 -26.35
N ARG A 145 11.85 8.94 -25.25
CA ARG A 145 12.57 8.79 -23.98
C ARG A 145 11.71 8.23 -22.83
N GLY A 146 10.46 7.86 -23.13
CA GLY A 146 9.47 7.29 -22.21
C GLY A 146 8.37 8.27 -21.79
N VAL A 147 7.45 7.78 -20.96
CA VAL A 147 6.28 8.53 -20.46
C VAL A 147 6.34 8.65 -18.94
N ILE A 148 5.94 9.80 -18.40
CA ILE A 148 5.78 10.03 -16.96
C ILE A 148 4.32 9.74 -16.58
N LEU A 149 4.10 8.75 -15.70
CA LEU A 149 2.80 8.53 -15.07
C LEU A 149 2.73 9.28 -13.73
N VAL A 150 1.73 10.14 -13.57
CA VAL A 150 1.46 10.87 -12.32
C VAL A 150 0.15 10.39 -11.73
N SER A 151 0.20 9.82 -10.53
CA SER A 151 -0.96 9.33 -9.77
C SER A 151 -0.69 9.47 -8.27
N PHE A 152 -1.65 10.04 -7.53
CA PHE A 152 -1.55 10.23 -6.07
C PHE A 152 -2.31 9.15 -5.27
N GLY A 153 -2.66 8.05 -5.94
CA GLY A 153 -3.51 7.00 -5.36
C GLY A 153 -4.99 7.41 -5.30
N SER A 154 -5.79 6.60 -4.60
CA SER A 154 -7.24 6.82 -4.44
C SER A 154 -7.60 7.71 -3.26
N MET A 155 -6.73 7.83 -2.26
CA MET A 155 -7.03 8.57 -1.02
C MET A 155 -6.83 10.09 -1.17
N VAL A 156 -5.87 10.50 -1.99
CA VAL A 156 -5.62 11.91 -2.26
C VAL A 156 -6.53 12.34 -3.39
N SER A 157 -7.51 13.21 -3.08
CA SER A 157 -8.39 13.79 -4.10
C SER A 157 -7.68 14.93 -4.82
N PRO A 158 -7.34 14.81 -6.12
CA PRO A 158 -6.69 15.89 -6.86
C PRO A 158 -7.54 17.16 -6.92
N SER A 159 -8.87 17.03 -6.85
CA SER A 159 -9.82 18.15 -6.73
C SER A 159 -9.57 19.07 -5.54
N LYS A 160 -8.99 18.54 -4.45
CA LYS A 160 -8.69 19.30 -3.23
C LYS A 160 -7.30 19.95 -3.27
N MET A 161 -6.53 19.74 -4.33
CA MET A 161 -5.23 20.36 -4.52
C MET A 161 -5.39 21.88 -4.66
N SER A 162 -4.57 22.66 -3.95
CA SER A 162 -4.56 24.11 -4.13
C SER A 162 -4.17 24.48 -5.56
N SER A 163 -4.70 25.59 -6.07
CA SER A 163 -4.31 26.12 -7.38
C SER A 163 -2.80 26.35 -7.46
N SER A 164 -2.19 26.89 -6.39
CA SER A 164 -0.75 27.12 -6.31
C SER A 164 0.09 25.85 -6.51
N LEU A 165 -0.30 24.73 -5.89
CA LEU A 165 0.40 23.45 -6.04
C LEU A 165 0.16 22.87 -7.43
N ARG A 166 -1.09 22.89 -7.90
CA ARG A 166 -1.47 22.43 -9.24
C ARG A 166 -0.68 23.17 -10.32
N ASP A 167 -0.64 24.49 -10.27
CA ASP A 167 0.01 25.33 -11.28
C ASP A 167 1.54 25.18 -11.22
N SER A 168 2.10 24.88 -10.04
CA SER A 168 3.51 24.54 -9.89
C SER A 168 3.85 23.17 -10.50
N LEU A 169 2.98 22.17 -10.32
CA LEU A 169 3.12 20.87 -10.98
C LEU A 169 2.99 21.00 -12.51
N VAL A 170 2.00 21.75 -12.99
CA VAL A 170 1.85 22.03 -14.43
C VAL A 170 3.10 22.68 -15.01
N ARG A 171 3.66 23.71 -14.34
CA ARG A 171 4.92 24.33 -14.78
C ARG A 171 6.09 23.35 -14.79
N ALA A 172 6.21 22.50 -13.78
CA ALA A 172 7.26 21.48 -13.74
C ALA A 172 7.10 20.46 -14.87
N PHE A 173 5.87 19.98 -15.12
CA PHE A 173 5.55 19.05 -16.21
C PHE A 173 5.69 19.69 -17.60
N ALA A 174 5.44 20.99 -17.73
CA ALA A 174 5.65 21.72 -18.97
C ALA A 174 7.15 21.80 -19.35
N SER A 175 8.02 21.80 -18.35
CA SER A 175 9.47 21.95 -18.55
C SER A 175 10.18 20.70 -19.06
N THR A 176 9.49 19.54 -19.04
CA THR A 176 10.04 18.29 -19.56
C THR A 176 9.62 18.06 -21.01
N GLU A 177 10.52 17.48 -21.80
CA GLU A 177 10.22 17.02 -23.16
C GLU A 177 9.47 15.67 -23.17
N LEU A 178 9.29 15.04 -22.00
CA LEU A 178 8.55 13.78 -21.88
C LEU A 178 7.04 14.03 -21.90
N THR A 179 6.30 13.09 -22.46
CA THR A 179 4.85 13.03 -22.33
C THR A 179 4.49 12.69 -20.88
N VAL A 180 3.56 13.45 -20.31
CA VAL A 180 3.09 13.30 -18.93
C VAL A 180 1.64 12.83 -18.96
N LEU A 181 1.41 11.58 -18.56
CA LEU A 181 0.09 11.03 -18.32
C LEU A 181 -0.29 11.27 -16.86
N TRP A 182 -1.18 12.21 -16.60
CA TRP A 182 -1.57 12.59 -15.25
C TRP A 182 -3.01 12.17 -14.95
N ARG A 183 -3.17 11.28 -13.96
CA ARG A 183 -4.47 10.96 -13.39
C ARG A 183 -5.00 12.19 -12.63
N TRP A 184 -6.04 12.80 -13.18
CA TRP A 184 -6.65 14.02 -12.66
C TRP A 184 -8.16 13.88 -12.59
N GLU A 185 -8.67 14.09 -11.37
CA GLU A 185 -10.09 14.16 -11.08
C GLU A 185 -10.32 15.48 -10.36
N GLY A 186 -10.61 16.53 -11.13
CA GLY A 186 -10.76 17.90 -10.67
C GLY A 186 -11.26 18.83 -11.77
N LYS A 187 -11.32 20.13 -11.47
CA LYS A 187 -11.72 21.15 -12.44
C LYS A 187 -10.77 21.16 -13.63
N THR A 188 -11.27 21.58 -14.78
CA THR A 188 -10.46 21.79 -15.99
C THR A 188 -9.30 22.73 -15.69
N ILE A 189 -8.13 22.38 -16.18
CA ILE A 189 -6.93 23.22 -16.11
C ILE A 189 -6.85 23.98 -17.43
N GLU A 190 -7.01 25.30 -17.38
CA GLU A 190 -6.88 26.16 -18.56
C GLU A 190 -5.41 26.20 -19.02
N ASN A 191 -5.20 26.36 -20.33
CA ASN A 191 -3.87 26.47 -20.95
C ASN A 191 -2.93 25.30 -20.63
N LEU A 192 -3.46 24.07 -20.62
CA LEU A 192 -2.65 22.88 -20.39
C LEU A 192 -1.64 22.67 -21.54
N PRO A 193 -0.33 22.56 -21.24
CA PRO A 193 0.69 22.21 -22.23
C PRO A 193 0.37 20.93 -23.00
N SER A 194 0.75 20.87 -24.27
CA SER A 194 0.44 19.75 -25.17
C SER A 194 1.09 18.42 -24.79
N ASN A 195 2.17 18.44 -24.00
CA ASN A 195 2.84 17.24 -23.50
C ASN A 195 2.14 16.64 -22.26
N ILE A 196 1.16 17.33 -21.68
CA ILE A 196 0.43 16.87 -20.48
C ILE A 196 -0.94 16.36 -20.89
N HIS A 197 -1.24 15.10 -20.55
CA HIS A 197 -2.51 14.44 -20.87
C HIS A 197 -3.24 14.08 -19.58
N LEU A 198 -4.39 14.72 -19.36
CA LEU A 198 -5.23 14.45 -18.19
C LEU A 198 -6.19 13.29 -18.47
N ARG A 199 -6.29 12.36 -17.52
CA ARG A 199 -7.27 11.26 -17.54
C ARG A 199 -7.90 11.09 -16.17
N LYS A 200 -9.21 10.82 -16.13
CA LYS A 200 -9.90 10.48 -14.86
C LYS A 200 -9.42 9.15 -14.30
N TRP A 201 -9.21 8.19 -15.20
CA TRP A 201 -8.76 6.84 -14.89
C TRP A 201 -7.62 6.44 -15.83
N VAL A 202 -6.65 5.72 -15.28
CA VAL A 202 -5.51 5.16 -16.02
C VAL A 202 -5.40 3.70 -15.64
N PRO A 203 -5.30 2.76 -16.58
CA PRO A 203 -4.97 1.36 -16.30
C PRO A 203 -3.50 1.30 -15.85
N GLN A 204 -3.25 1.69 -14.60
CA GLN A 204 -1.91 1.94 -14.07
C GLN A 204 -1.00 0.72 -14.20
N GLN A 205 -1.52 -0.49 -13.97
CA GLN A 205 -0.71 -1.70 -14.10
C GLN A 205 -0.25 -1.92 -15.56
N ASP A 206 -1.15 -1.76 -16.52
CA ASP A 206 -0.84 -1.96 -17.94
C ASP A 206 0.16 -0.90 -18.42
N VAL A 207 -0.07 0.37 -18.08
CA VAL A 207 0.86 1.48 -18.37
C VAL A 207 2.25 1.24 -17.77
N LEU A 208 2.35 0.73 -16.55
CA LEU A 208 3.63 0.41 -15.92
C LEU A 208 4.28 -0.88 -16.46
N GLY A 209 3.46 -1.78 -17.02
CA GLY A 209 3.90 -3.01 -17.66
C GLY A 209 4.45 -2.79 -19.07
N GLU A 210 4.03 -1.72 -19.73
CA GLU A 210 4.45 -1.38 -21.10
C GLU A 210 5.96 -1.12 -21.24
N CYS A 211 6.51 -1.62 -22.35
CA CYS A 211 7.93 -1.51 -22.69
C CYS A 211 8.40 -0.06 -22.79
N ALA A 212 7.55 0.85 -23.30
CA ALA A 212 7.88 2.26 -23.44
C ALA A 212 8.17 2.98 -22.11
N LEU A 213 7.68 2.43 -20.99
CA LEU A 213 7.96 2.96 -19.64
C LEU A 213 9.17 2.26 -18.98
N ARG A 214 9.47 1.01 -19.39
CA ARG A 214 10.61 0.23 -18.90
C ARG A 214 11.86 0.50 -19.73
N ARG A 215 12.75 1.38 -19.25
CA ARG A 215 14.06 1.67 -19.86
C ARG A 215 15.05 0.48 -19.93
N LYS A 216 14.63 -0.76 -19.62
CA LYS A 216 15.44 -1.97 -19.78
C LYS A 216 14.58 -3.10 -20.34
N THR A 217 14.97 -3.54 -21.55
CA THR A 217 14.63 -4.78 -22.25
C THR A 217 13.20 -5.28 -22.05
N CYS A 218 12.35 -4.90 -22.99
CA CYS A 218 11.69 -5.90 -23.81
C CYS A 218 12.66 -6.27 -24.95
#